data_AF-A0A848P8V0-F1
#
_entry.id   AF-A0A848P8V0-F1
#
_cell.length_a   1.000
_cell.length_b   1.000
_cell.length_c   1.000
_cell.angle_alpha   90.00
_cell.angle_beta   90.00
_cell.angle_gamma   90.00
#
_symmetry.space_group_name_H-M   'P 1'
#
loop_
_entity.id
_entity.type
_entity.pdbx_description
1 polymer ?
#
loop_
_entity_poly.entity_id
_entity_poly.type
_entity_poly.pdbx_seq_one_letter_code
_entity_poly.pdbx_strand_id
1 'polypeptide(L)'
;MSEFFKTAATLHVLEKLGENERTQDRQNRTIDEQNSRIADLEEQLRKAKPSDNSLPAPSGREMDLERRVQELEGIEKILSLPMAEIAKKHPAFKDTYLREQEILAQWILKQKAFSEVAMEYGKALSKTPEQVAAEAEQAQEVIKNGRSKFGNNLSSEAKGVLGYSESKKEEDESLRRKKEEALNKVLRAMDE
;
A
#
# COMPACT_ATOMS: atom_id res chain seq x y z
N MET A 1 -13.63 62.18 -82.00
CA MET A 1 -14.23 61.78 -80.71
C MET A 1 -13.60 60.52 -80.08
N SER A 2 -12.47 59.98 -80.56
CA SER A 2 -11.87 58.73 -80.02
C SER A 2 -10.84 58.95 -78.90
N GLU A 3 -10.03 60.00 -78.99
CA GLU A 3 -8.91 60.23 -78.04
C GLU A 3 -9.36 60.68 -76.64
N PHE A 4 -10.46 61.42 -76.51
CA PHE A 4 -11.01 61.84 -75.21
C PHE A 4 -11.53 60.68 -74.35
N PHE A 5 -12.15 59.66 -74.98
CA PHE A 5 -12.60 58.48 -74.24
C PHE A 5 -11.44 57.59 -73.81
N LYS A 6 -10.35 57.54 -74.60
CA LYS A 6 -9.12 56.83 -74.21
C LYS A 6 -8.44 57.50 -73.03
N THR A 7 -8.32 58.84 -73.01
CA THR A 7 -7.75 59.57 -71.87
C THR A 7 -8.63 59.50 -70.63
N ALA A 8 -9.96 59.58 -70.76
CA ALA A 8 -10.85 59.39 -69.61
C ALA A 8 -10.79 57.96 -69.05
N ALA A 9 -10.69 56.94 -69.92
CA ALA A 9 -10.54 55.56 -69.51
C ALA A 9 -9.19 55.30 -68.82
N THR A 10 -8.08 55.86 -69.34
CA THR A 10 -6.77 55.73 -68.69
C THR A 10 -6.71 56.46 -67.35
N LEU A 11 -7.37 57.63 -67.22
CA LEU A 11 -7.44 58.36 -65.96
C LEU A 11 -8.25 57.61 -64.89
N HIS A 12 -9.38 57.02 -65.29
CA HIS A 12 -10.21 56.20 -64.40
C HIS A 12 -9.52 54.87 -64.02
N VAL A 13 -8.71 54.28 -64.90
CA VAL A 13 -7.87 53.12 -64.57
C VAL A 13 -6.78 53.52 -63.56
N LEU A 14 -6.13 54.67 -63.75
CA LEU A 14 -5.14 55.20 -62.81
C LEU A 14 -5.75 55.56 -61.45
N GLU A 15 -6.97 56.11 -61.42
CA GLU A 15 -7.71 56.41 -60.20
C GLU A 15 -8.04 55.13 -59.42
N LYS A 16 -8.54 54.09 -60.10
CA LYS A 16 -8.76 52.76 -59.50
C LYS A 16 -7.47 52.11 -59.01
N LEU A 17 -6.36 52.30 -59.73
CA LEU A 17 -5.05 51.78 -59.32
C LEU A 17 -4.56 52.48 -58.04
N GLY A 18 -4.69 53.80 -57.98
CA GLY A 18 -4.35 54.59 -56.78
C GLY A 18 -5.27 54.32 -55.58
N GLU A 19 -6.56 54.03 -55.81
CA GLU A 19 -7.47 53.56 -54.76
C GLU A 19 -7.09 52.16 -54.26
N ASN A 20 -6.68 51.26 -55.16
CA ASN A 20 -6.17 49.94 -54.77
C ASN A 20 -4.88 50.03 -53.96
N GLU A 21 -3.92 50.88 -54.34
CA GLU A 21 -2.69 51.08 -53.56
C GLU A 21 -2.99 51.61 -52.15
N ARG A 22 -3.91 52.58 -52.02
CA ARG A 22 -4.32 53.10 -50.71
C ARG A 22 -5.04 52.06 -49.85
N THR A 23 -5.84 51.18 -50.45
CA THR A 23 -6.51 50.10 -49.71
C THR A 23 -5.52 49.02 -49.31
N GLN A 24 -4.55 48.69 -50.16
CA GLN A 24 -3.46 47.78 -49.87
C GLN A 24 -2.55 48.31 -48.74
N ASP A 25 -2.23 49.61 -48.73
CA ASP A 25 -1.45 50.23 -47.65
C ASP A 25 -2.18 50.18 -46.30
N ARG A 26 -3.50 50.38 -46.29
CA ARG A 26 -4.32 50.25 -45.07
C ARG A 26 -4.33 48.81 -44.56
N GLN A 27 -4.45 47.84 -45.47
CA GLN A 27 -4.38 46.43 -45.13
C GLN A 27 -3.01 46.05 -44.56
N ASN A 28 -1.92 46.50 -45.18
CA ASN A 28 -0.56 46.25 -44.70
C ASN A 28 -0.35 46.80 -43.29
N ARG A 29 -0.78 48.04 -43.00
CA ARG A 29 -0.71 48.61 -41.65
C ARG A 29 -1.50 47.79 -40.62
N THR A 30 -2.67 47.29 -41.01
CA THR A 30 -3.51 46.47 -40.13
C THR A 30 -2.84 45.12 -39.85
N ILE A 31 -2.19 44.53 -40.85
CA ILE A 31 -1.41 43.29 -40.71
C ILE A 31 -0.20 43.52 -39.79
N ASP A 32 0.50 44.63 -39.93
CA ASP A 32 1.65 44.97 -39.08
C ASP A 32 1.26 45.16 -37.61
N GLU A 33 0.12 45.83 -37.35
CA GLU A 33 -0.46 45.96 -36.01
C GLU A 33 -0.86 44.60 -35.42
N GLN A 34 -1.47 43.73 -36.24
CA GLN A 34 -1.83 42.37 -35.82
C GLN A 34 -0.60 41.52 -35.51
N ASN A 35 0.44 41.58 -36.34
CA ASN A 35 1.69 40.86 -36.14
C ASN A 35 2.41 41.33 -34.87
N SER A 36 2.41 42.64 -34.61
CA SER A 36 2.97 43.20 -33.36
C SER A 36 2.22 42.67 -32.14
N ARG A 37 0.89 42.63 -32.21
CA ARG A 37 0.05 42.09 -31.13
C ARG A 37 0.22 40.58 -30.94
N ILE A 38 0.41 39.82 -32.02
CA ILE A 38 0.72 38.38 -31.95
C ILE A 38 2.07 38.18 -31.26
N ALA A 39 3.10 38.96 -31.63
CA ALA A 39 4.42 38.87 -31.00
C ALA A 39 4.36 39.17 -29.49
N ASP A 40 3.62 40.21 -29.09
CA ASP A 40 3.41 40.55 -27.66
C ASP A 40 2.67 39.43 -26.92
N LEU A 41 1.65 38.84 -27.54
CA LEU A 41 0.90 37.72 -26.97
C LEU A 41 1.76 36.46 -26.87
N GLU A 42 2.60 36.17 -27.86
CA GLU A 42 3.55 35.06 -27.83
C GLU A 42 4.61 35.25 -26.74
N GLU A 43 5.10 36.48 -26.55
CA GLU A 43 6.03 36.80 -25.47
C GLU A 43 5.36 36.67 -24.09
N GLN A 44 4.13 37.15 -23.95
CA GLN A 44 3.33 36.96 -22.74
C GLN A 44 3.05 35.48 -22.47
N LEU A 45 2.71 34.69 -23.50
CA LEU A 45 2.50 33.25 -23.38
C LEU A 45 3.79 32.53 -22.99
N ARG A 46 4.94 32.96 -23.52
CA ARG A 46 6.26 32.42 -23.18
C ARG A 46 6.67 32.75 -21.74
N LYS A 47 6.33 33.95 -21.24
CA LYS A 47 6.55 34.34 -19.83
C LYS A 47 5.56 33.67 -18.88
N ALA A 48 4.32 33.47 -19.34
CA ALA A 48 3.24 32.88 -18.55
C ALA A 48 3.23 31.36 -18.57
N LYS A 49 3.88 30.70 -19.55
CA LYS A 49 4.18 29.27 -19.49
C LYS A 49 5.22 29.07 -18.39
N PRO A 50 4.86 28.55 -17.20
CA PRO A 50 5.88 27.95 -16.34
C PRO A 50 6.58 26.89 -17.18
N SER A 51 7.88 26.69 -16.97
CA SER A 51 8.58 25.56 -17.55
C SER A 51 7.88 24.27 -17.09
N ASP A 52 7.05 23.67 -17.95
CA ASP A 52 6.25 22.47 -17.67
C ASP A 52 7.09 21.19 -17.38
N ASN A 53 8.41 21.33 -17.16
CA ASN A 53 9.30 20.23 -16.81
C ASN A 53 9.94 20.32 -15.42
N SER A 54 9.54 21.27 -14.56
CA SER A 54 9.85 21.16 -13.14
C SER A 54 8.56 21.12 -12.35
N LEU A 55 8.22 19.93 -11.84
CA LEU A 55 7.38 19.82 -10.66
C LEU A 55 7.89 20.85 -9.62
N PRO A 56 7.02 21.63 -8.96
CA PRO A 56 7.47 22.47 -7.85
C PRO A 56 8.22 21.56 -6.87
N ALA A 57 9.42 21.97 -6.47
CA ALA A 57 10.21 21.17 -5.53
C ALA A 57 9.32 20.84 -4.31
N PRO A 58 9.23 19.56 -3.91
CA PRO A 58 8.34 19.16 -2.84
C PRO A 58 8.62 20.04 -1.63
N SER A 59 7.56 20.63 -1.08
CA SER A 59 7.66 21.43 0.13
C SER A 59 8.34 20.61 1.23
N GLY A 60 9.01 21.27 2.19
CA GLY A 60 9.65 20.54 3.30
C GLY A 60 8.70 19.56 4.00
N ARG A 61 7.40 19.89 4.05
CA ARG A 61 6.34 19.03 4.55
C ARG A 61 6.06 17.80 3.67
N GLU A 62 6.08 17.93 2.35
CA GLU A 62 5.91 16.80 1.42
C GLU A 62 7.09 15.84 1.51
N MET A 63 8.33 16.36 1.56
CA MET A 63 9.52 15.52 1.77
C MET A 63 9.50 14.78 3.11
N ASP A 64 9.04 15.44 4.18
CA ASP A 64 8.90 14.81 5.50
C ASP A 64 7.79 13.74 5.51
N LEU A 65 6.70 13.96 4.76
CA LEU A 65 5.63 12.98 4.61
C LEU A 65 6.10 11.76 3.81
N GLU A 66 6.77 11.97 2.68
CA GLU A 66 7.35 10.89 1.87
C GLU A 66 8.35 10.05 2.67
N ARG A 67 9.22 10.70 3.45
CA ARG A 67 10.14 10.00 4.36
C ARG A 67 9.39 9.14 5.37
N ARG A 68 8.35 9.68 6.02
CA ARG A 68 7.55 8.93 7.00
C ARG A 68 6.82 7.75 6.36
N VAL A 69 6.29 7.91 5.15
CA VAL A 69 5.65 6.80 4.43
C VAL A 69 6.67 5.69 4.13
N GLN A 70 7.86 6.04 3.65
CA GLN A 70 8.93 5.07 3.41
C GLN A 70 9.39 4.38 4.69
N GLU A 71 9.48 5.11 5.81
CA GLU A 71 9.79 4.55 7.13
C GLU A 71 8.71 3.55 7.56
N LEU A 72 7.43 3.87 7.39
CA LEU A 72 6.31 3.00 7.73
C LEU A 72 6.32 1.72 6.88
N GLU A 73 6.50 1.83 5.56
CA GLU A 73 6.61 0.68 4.67
C GLU A 73 7.80 -0.22 5.04
N GLY A 74 8.93 0.39 5.42
CA GLY A 74 10.10 -0.34 5.90
C GLY A 74 9.82 -1.12 7.19
N ILE A 75 9.10 -0.51 8.14
CA ILE A 75 8.72 -1.14 9.40
C ILE A 75 7.73 -2.28 9.15
N GLU A 76 6.68 -2.06 8.36
CA GLU A 76 5.69 -3.09 8.02
C GLU A 76 6.35 -4.33 7.39
N LYS A 77 7.30 -4.10 6.47
CA LYS A 77 8.06 -5.18 5.85
C LYS A 77 8.88 -5.97 6.87
N ILE A 78 9.57 -5.31 7.81
CA ILE A 78 10.34 -6.00 8.85
C ILE A 78 9.42 -6.81 9.76
N LEU A 79 8.29 -6.25 10.19
CA LEU A 79 7.33 -6.91 11.07
C LEU A 79 6.64 -8.13 10.43
N SER A 80 6.60 -8.20 9.10
CA SER A 80 6.06 -9.35 8.36
C SER A 80 7.02 -10.56 8.29
N LEU A 81 8.30 -10.38 8.62
CA LEU A 81 9.31 -11.43 8.52
C LEU A 81 9.31 -12.35 9.76
N PRO A 82 9.76 -13.61 9.63
CA PRO A 82 10.01 -14.47 10.78
C PRO A 82 11.04 -13.83 11.72
N MET A 83 10.79 -13.88 13.03
CA MET A 83 11.68 -13.29 14.04
C MET A 83 13.13 -13.80 13.93
N ALA A 84 13.32 -15.07 13.56
CA ALA A 84 14.64 -15.65 13.32
C ALA A 84 15.40 -14.97 12.17
N GLU A 85 14.70 -14.49 11.14
CA GLU A 85 15.30 -13.75 10.03
C GLU A 85 15.61 -12.30 10.42
N ILE A 86 14.72 -11.66 11.19
CA ILE A 86 14.95 -10.32 11.75
C ILE A 86 16.22 -10.33 12.62
N ALA A 87 16.34 -11.31 13.51
CA ALA A 87 17.49 -11.47 14.40
C ALA A 87 18.82 -11.70 13.67
N LYS A 88 18.79 -12.35 12.49
CA LYS A 88 20.00 -12.51 11.65
C LYS A 88 20.45 -11.18 11.02
N LYS A 89 19.51 -10.32 10.66
CA LYS A 89 19.77 -9.05 9.95
C LYS A 89 20.03 -7.87 10.89
N HIS A 90 19.45 -7.90 12.10
CA HIS A 90 19.48 -6.79 13.04
C HIS A 90 20.09 -7.22 14.39
N PRO A 91 21.37 -6.89 14.66
CA PRO A 91 22.06 -7.27 15.89
C PRO A 91 21.37 -6.80 17.17
N ALA A 92 20.80 -5.59 17.17
CA ALA A 92 20.08 -5.05 18.34
C ALA A 92 18.82 -5.85 18.69
N PHE A 93 18.14 -6.44 17.70
CA PHE A 93 16.98 -7.30 17.93
C PHE A 93 17.40 -8.72 18.35
N LYS A 94 18.59 -9.16 17.92
CA LYS A 94 19.10 -10.51 18.14
C LYS A 94 19.16 -10.87 19.63
N ASP A 95 19.60 -9.95 20.48
CA ASP A 95 19.73 -10.22 21.91
C ASP A 95 18.38 -10.46 22.58
N THR A 96 17.38 -9.63 22.27
CA THR A 96 16.00 -9.82 22.73
C THR A 96 15.43 -11.14 22.23
N TYR A 97 15.61 -11.43 20.93
CA TYR A 97 15.18 -12.68 20.34
C TYR A 97 15.80 -13.90 21.03
N LEU A 98 17.12 -13.90 21.27
CA LEU A 98 17.81 -15.01 21.94
C LEU A 98 17.35 -15.18 23.39
N ARG A 99 17.09 -14.08 24.10
CA ARG A 99 16.53 -14.13 25.46
C ARG A 99 15.13 -14.74 25.49
N GLU A 100 14.28 -14.41 24.52
CA GLU A 100 12.97 -15.04 24.37
C GLU A 100 13.08 -16.53 24.01
N GLN A 101 14.01 -16.90 23.13
CA GLN A 101 14.30 -18.31 22.82
C GLN A 101 14.80 -19.08 24.04
N GLU A 102 15.62 -18.47 24.90
CA GLU A 102 16.06 -19.07 26.16
C GLU A 102 14.86 -19.34 27.08
N ILE A 103 13.95 -18.38 27.24
CA ILE A 103 12.73 -18.56 28.05
C ILE A 103 11.92 -19.75 27.49
N LEU A 104 11.69 -19.80 26.18
CA LEU A 104 10.97 -20.92 25.56
C LEU A 104 11.69 -22.27 25.78
N ALA A 105 13.01 -22.30 25.63
CA ALA A 105 13.80 -23.50 25.87
C ALA A 105 13.72 -23.96 27.34
N GLN A 106 13.79 -23.03 28.30
CA GLN A 106 13.61 -23.33 29.72
C GLN A 106 12.21 -23.88 30.02
N TRP A 107 11.17 -23.36 29.36
CA TRP A 107 9.80 -23.89 29.50
C TRP A 107 9.68 -25.32 28.98
N ILE A 108 10.24 -25.61 27.80
CA ILE A 108 10.26 -26.98 27.24
C ILE A 108 11.02 -27.92 28.18
N LEU A 109 12.19 -27.50 28.69
CA LEU A 109 12.98 -28.28 29.63
C LEU A 109 12.19 -28.60 30.90
N LYS A 110 11.49 -27.60 31.48
CA LYS A 110 10.63 -27.80 32.65
C LYS A 110 9.48 -28.78 32.35
N GLN A 111 8.81 -28.64 31.21
CA GLN A 111 7.75 -29.58 30.81
C GLN A 111 8.27 -31.01 30.68
N LYS A 112 9.47 -31.20 30.09
CA LYS A 112 10.11 -32.51 30.00
C LYS A 112 10.50 -33.07 31.36
N ALA A 113 11.06 -32.24 32.24
CA ALA A 113 11.40 -32.65 33.60
C ALA A 113 10.16 -33.06 34.41
N PHE A 114 9.05 -32.30 34.32
CA PHE A 114 7.79 -32.67 34.97
C PHE A 114 7.18 -33.94 34.38
N SER A 115 7.31 -34.16 33.07
CA SER A 115 6.90 -35.42 32.44
C SER A 115 7.67 -36.61 33.00
N GLU A 116 8.99 -36.47 33.18
CA GLU A 116 9.82 -37.53 33.75
C GLU A 116 9.38 -37.86 35.18
N VAL A 117 9.24 -36.84 36.02
CA VAL A 117 8.78 -36.97 37.41
C VAL A 117 7.38 -37.61 37.47
N ALA A 118 6.46 -37.21 36.60
CA ALA A 118 5.12 -37.79 36.53
C ALA A 118 5.16 -39.29 36.18
N MET A 119 6.05 -39.71 35.28
CA MET A 119 6.22 -41.12 34.91
C MET A 119 6.82 -41.93 36.07
N GLU A 120 7.80 -41.38 36.80
CA GLU A 120 8.36 -42.02 38.00
C GLU A 120 7.28 -42.25 39.07
N TYR A 121 6.46 -41.24 39.36
CA TYR A 121 5.33 -41.37 40.30
C TYR A 121 4.25 -42.31 39.78
N GLY A 122 3.93 -42.26 38.49
CA GLY A 122 2.99 -43.18 37.87
C GLY A 122 3.44 -44.63 38.04
N LYS A 123 4.72 -44.91 37.78
CA LYS A 123 5.33 -46.22 37.99
C LYS A 123 5.27 -46.65 39.46
N ALA A 124 5.57 -45.75 40.39
CA ALA A 124 5.46 -46.03 41.83
C ALA A 124 4.02 -46.36 42.28
N LEU A 125 3.02 -45.81 41.58
CA LEU A 125 1.59 -46.08 41.78
C LEU A 125 1.05 -47.23 40.90
N SER A 126 1.93 -47.99 40.23
CA SER A 126 1.58 -49.08 39.31
C SER A 126 0.69 -48.65 38.12
N LYS A 127 0.75 -47.38 37.73
CA LYS A 127 0.07 -46.87 36.53
C LYS A 127 0.91 -47.11 35.28
N THR A 128 0.23 -47.32 34.15
CA THR A 128 0.91 -47.36 32.85
C THR A 128 1.20 -45.95 32.34
N PRO A 129 2.19 -45.77 31.44
CA PRO A 129 2.46 -44.47 30.82
C PRO A 129 1.23 -43.86 30.13
N GLU A 130 0.38 -44.69 29.53
CA GLU A 130 -0.87 -44.26 28.88
C GLU A 130 -1.88 -43.68 29.88
N GLN A 131 -2.01 -44.30 31.05
CA GLN A 131 -2.89 -43.79 32.12
C GLN A 131 -2.38 -42.44 32.64
N VAL A 132 -1.07 -42.30 32.82
CA VAL A 132 -0.45 -41.03 33.24
C VAL A 132 -0.68 -39.94 32.20
N ALA A 133 -0.55 -40.26 30.91
CA ALA A 133 -0.82 -39.34 29.81
C ALA A 133 -2.30 -38.89 29.79
N ALA A 134 -3.24 -39.83 29.91
CA ALA A 134 -4.67 -39.52 29.95
C ALA A 134 -5.04 -38.64 31.17
N GLU A 135 -4.42 -38.86 32.33
CA GLU A 135 -4.61 -37.99 33.50
C GLU A 135 -4.03 -36.59 33.29
N ALA A 136 -2.89 -36.48 32.61
CA ALA A 136 -2.31 -35.19 32.25
C ALA A 136 -3.22 -34.41 31.30
N GLU A 137 -3.81 -35.06 30.29
CA GLU A 137 -4.80 -34.45 29.39
C GLU A 137 -6.04 -33.94 30.14
N GLN A 138 -6.59 -34.76 31.06
CA GLN A 138 -7.70 -34.32 31.90
C GLN A 138 -7.32 -33.10 32.77
N ALA A 139 -6.10 -33.08 33.30
CA ALA A 139 -5.61 -31.94 34.08
C ALA A 139 -5.46 -30.66 33.22
N GLN A 140 -5.05 -30.80 31.95
CA GLN A 140 -4.99 -29.67 31.01
C GLN A 140 -6.39 -29.05 30.82
N GLU A 141 -7.42 -29.86 30.65
CA GLU A 141 -8.80 -29.38 30.53
C GLU A 141 -9.28 -28.67 31.81
N VAL A 142 -8.95 -29.20 32.99
CA VAL A 142 -9.26 -28.54 34.26
C VAL A 142 -8.59 -27.17 34.35
N ILE A 143 -7.32 -27.07 33.96
CA ILE A 143 -6.52 -25.83 33.98
C ILE A 143 -7.05 -24.79 32.99
N LYS A 144 -7.34 -25.22 31.74
CA LYS A 144 -7.95 -24.38 30.70
C LYS A 144 -9.27 -23.78 31.18
N ASN A 145 -10.07 -24.57 31.87
CA ASN A 145 -11.36 -24.14 32.40
C ASN A 145 -11.26 -23.37 33.72
N GLY A 146 -10.06 -23.11 34.25
CA GLY A 146 -9.88 -22.33 35.49
C GLY A 146 -10.30 -23.08 36.76
N ARG A 147 -10.39 -24.42 36.71
CA ARG A 147 -10.89 -25.27 37.80
C ARG A 147 -9.76 -25.96 38.57
N SER A 148 -8.52 -25.49 38.43
CA SER A 148 -7.36 -26.09 39.10
C SER A 148 -7.47 -26.00 40.61
N LYS A 149 -7.29 -27.14 41.28
CA LYS A 149 -7.26 -27.23 42.75
C LYS A 149 -6.00 -26.63 43.36
N PHE A 150 -4.92 -26.53 42.58
CA PHE A 150 -3.60 -26.11 43.03
C PHE A 150 -3.20 -24.72 42.52
N GLY A 151 -4.16 -23.95 41.99
CA GLY A 151 -3.90 -22.59 41.50
C GLY A 151 -3.19 -22.52 40.15
N ASN A 152 -3.00 -23.64 39.45
CA ASN A 152 -2.33 -23.69 38.13
C ASN A 152 -3.22 -23.22 36.96
N ASN A 153 -4.14 -22.28 37.21
CA ASN A 153 -5.06 -21.81 36.18
C ASN A 153 -4.31 -20.95 35.14
N LEU A 154 -4.70 -21.08 33.88
CA LEU A 154 -4.17 -20.22 32.82
C LEU A 154 -4.66 -18.77 33.00
N SER A 155 -3.80 -17.82 32.65
CA SER A 155 -4.18 -16.40 32.58
C SER A 155 -5.18 -16.15 31.45
N SER A 156 -5.90 -15.02 31.53
CA SER A 156 -6.83 -14.57 30.48
C SER A 156 -6.17 -14.48 29.11
N GLU A 157 -4.96 -13.92 29.07
CA GLU A 157 -4.20 -13.68 27.84
C GLU A 157 -3.78 -15.02 27.22
N ALA A 158 -3.27 -15.95 28.03
CA ALA A 158 -2.87 -17.27 27.55
C ALA A 158 -4.07 -18.07 27.02
N LYS A 159 -5.24 -17.97 27.68
CA LYS A 159 -6.46 -18.60 27.18
C LYS A 159 -6.91 -18.04 25.84
N GLY A 160 -6.77 -16.73 25.62
CA GLY A 160 -7.17 -16.07 24.38
C GLY A 160 -6.38 -16.50 23.15
N VAL A 161 -5.17 -17.03 23.33
CA VAL A 161 -4.27 -17.45 22.23
C VAL A 161 -4.29 -18.97 22.02
N LEU A 162 -4.83 -19.75 22.97
CA LEU A 162 -4.99 -21.20 22.80
C LEU A 162 -5.89 -21.53 21.60
N GLY A 163 -5.42 -22.39 20.70
CA GLY A 163 -6.16 -22.77 19.49
C GLY A 163 -6.10 -21.76 18.35
N TYR A 164 -5.28 -20.71 18.45
CA TYR A 164 -5.15 -19.66 17.43
C TYR A 164 -4.97 -20.21 16.00
N SER A 165 -4.11 -21.21 15.82
CA SER A 165 -3.83 -21.81 14.51
C SER A 165 -5.03 -22.57 13.94
N GLU A 166 -5.82 -23.23 14.77
CA GLU A 166 -7.03 -23.94 14.38
C GLU A 166 -8.13 -22.95 14.01
N SER A 167 -8.38 -21.95 14.86
CA SER A 167 -9.36 -20.90 14.58
C SER A 167 -9.05 -20.13 13.29
N LYS A 168 -7.75 -19.87 13.03
CA LYS A 168 -7.33 -19.16 11.81
C LYS A 168 -7.55 -20.00 10.56
N LYS A 169 -7.28 -21.31 10.62
CA LYS A 169 -7.55 -22.23 9.50
C LYS A 169 -9.04 -22.30 9.18
N GLU A 170 -9.89 -22.41 10.19
CA GLU A 170 -11.34 -22.43 10.02
C GLU A 170 -11.86 -21.12 9.40
N GLU A 171 -11.34 -19.98 9.86
CA GLU A 171 -11.68 -18.68 9.30
C GLU A 171 -11.30 -18.59 7.82
N ASP A 172 -10.06 -18.98 7.47
CA ASP A 172 -9.55 -18.96 6.09
C ASP A 172 -10.34 -19.91 5.18
N GLU A 173 -10.69 -21.11 5.66
CA GLU A 173 -11.54 -22.05 4.94
C GLU A 173 -12.95 -21.48 4.72
N SER A 174 -13.54 -20.83 5.72
CA SER A 174 -14.85 -20.20 5.59
C SER A 174 -14.84 -19.08 4.55
N LEU A 175 -13.76 -18.28 4.51
CA LEU A 175 -13.57 -17.21 3.53
C LEU A 175 -13.42 -17.76 2.12
N ARG A 176 -12.70 -18.87 1.95
CA ARG A 176 -12.58 -19.57 0.66
C ARG A 176 -13.94 -20.05 0.16
N ARG A 177 -14.72 -20.74 1.00
CA ARG A 177 -16.07 -21.20 0.65
C ARG A 177 -16.99 -20.05 0.23
N LYS A 178 -17.00 -18.94 0.98
CA LYS A 178 -17.78 -17.74 0.63
C LYS A 178 -17.37 -17.14 -0.72
N LYS A 179 -16.07 -17.11 -1.03
CA LYS A 179 -15.57 -16.62 -2.33
C LYS A 179 -15.98 -17.54 -3.47
N GLU A 180 -15.91 -18.86 -3.28
CA GLU A 180 -16.35 -19.85 -4.26
C GLU A 180 -17.86 -19.77 -4.52
N GLU A 181 -18.67 -19.62 -3.46
CA GLU A 181 -20.12 -19.42 -3.58
C GLU A 181 -20.45 -18.12 -4.33
N ALA A 182 -19.74 -17.03 -4.04
CA ALA A 182 -19.91 -15.75 -4.73
C ALA A 182 -19.53 -15.86 -6.22
N LEU A 183 -18.43 -16.54 -6.53
CA LEU A 183 -17.98 -16.75 -7.91
C LEU A 183 -18.98 -17.62 -8.70
N ASN A 184 -19.45 -18.71 -8.10
CA ASN A 184 -20.46 -19.58 -8.71
C ASN A 184 -21.79 -18.84 -8.95
N LYS A 185 -22.16 -17.92 -8.05
CA LYS A 185 -23.35 -17.08 -8.23
C LYS A 185 -23.19 -16.11 -9.40
N VAL A 186 -22.01 -15.52 -9.58
CA VAL A 186 -21.71 -14.64 -10.72
C VAL A 186 -21.70 -15.42 -12.04
N LEU A 187 -21.07 -16.60 -12.07
CA LEU A 187 -21.04 -17.45 -13.27
C LEU A 187 -22.44 -17.86 -13.71
N ARG A 188 -23.31 -18.29 -12.78
CA ARG A 188 -24.70 -18.65 -13.11
C ARG A 188 -25.51 -17.46 -13.64
N ALA A 189 -25.26 -16.25 -13.14
CA ALA A 189 -25.94 -15.05 -13.62
C ALA A 189 -25.45 -14.55 -14.99
N MET A 190 -24.35 -15.09 -15.51
CA MET A 190 -23.85 -14.80 -16.86
C MET A 190 -24.34 -15.81 -17.91
N ASP A 191 -24.81 -16.98 -17.48
CA ASP A 191 -25.33 -18.05 -18.34
C ASP A 191 -26.87 -17.95 -18.54
N GLU A 192 -27.54 -17.02 -17.85
CA GLU A 192 -28.98 -16.66 -17.99
C GLU A 192 -29.15 -15.41 -18.86
#